data_AF-A0AA86GVF4-F1
#
_entry.id   AF-A0AA86GVF4-F1
#
_cell.length_a   1.000
_cell.length_b   1.000
_cell.length_c   1.000
_cell.angle_alpha   90.00
_cell.angle_beta   90.00
_cell.angle_gamma   90.00
#
_symmetry.space_group_name_H-M   'P 1'
#
loop_
_entity.id
_entity.type
_entity.pdbx_description
1 polymer ?
#
loop_
_entity_poly.entity_id
_entity_poly.type
_entity_poly.pdbx_seq_one_letter_code
_entity_poly.pdbx_strand_id
1 'polypeptide(L)'
;MHGHSDPVHHIQRRITGQIGALADALPHCALSQFVEGVDDIRRLARDHGFAMVETLASRLESAVAAGGFQAAIRTYLDAMSDAAGAPPGPLPAAAQEAWLASVATRLGH
;
A
#
# COMPACT_ATOMS: atom_id res chain seq x y z
N MET A 1 -2.93 8.31 -32.60
CA MET A 1 -3.80 7.12 -32.75
C MET A 1 -3.01 5.92 -32.22
N HIS A 2 -3.23 5.23 -31.10
CA HIS A 2 -4.14 5.32 -29.95
C HIS A 2 -3.25 5.31 -28.69
N GLY A 3 -3.32 6.34 -27.86
CA GLY A 3 -2.71 6.33 -26.52
C GLY A 3 -3.59 5.52 -25.57
N HIS A 4 -3.56 4.19 -25.67
CA HIS A 4 -4.05 3.33 -24.60
C HIS A 4 -2.99 3.37 -23.49
N SER A 5 -3.05 4.37 -22.62
CA SER A 5 -2.53 4.16 -21.27
C SER A 5 -3.30 2.96 -20.74
N ASP A 6 -2.61 1.83 -20.64
CA ASP A 6 -3.17 0.58 -20.18
C ASP A 6 -3.93 0.86 -18.86
N PRO A 7 -5.20 0.45 -18.72
CA PRO A 7 -6.02 0.81 -17.58
C PRO A 7 -5.35 0.42 -16.25
N VAL A 8 -4.57 -0.66 -16.25
CA VAL A 8 -3.78 -1.09 -15.09
C VAL A 8 -2.71 -0.06 -14.73
N HIS A 9 -1.97 0.45 -15.72
CA HIS A 9 -0.92 1.46 -15.50
C HIS A 9 -1.49 2.78 -14.97
N HIS A 10 -2.71 3.15 -15.40
CA HIS A 10 -3.37 4.33 -14.86
C HIS A 10 -3.72 4.15 -13.37
N ILE A 11 -4.28 3.00 -13.00
CA ILE A 11 -4.62 2.71 -11.61
C ILE A 11 -3.36 2.57 -10.74
N GLN A 12 -2.34 1.88 -11.24
CA GLN A 12 -1.04 1.80 -10.57
C GLN A 12 -0.48 3.18 -10.24
N ARG A 13 -0.48 4.12 -11.22
CA ARG A 13 -0.05 5.52 -11.02
C ARG A 13 -0.91 6.25 -9.99
N ARG A 14 -2.21 5.95 -9.91
CA ARG A 14 -3.12 6.52 -8.91
C ARG A 14 -2.82 5.99 -7.51
N ILE A 15 -2.61 4.69 -7.37
CA ILE A 15 -2.23 4.04 -6.11
C ILE A 15 -0.90 4.59 -5.60
N THR A 16 0.15 4.56 -6.43
CA THR A 16 1.48 5.07 -6.04
C THR A 16 1.47 6.57 -5.74
N GLY A 17 0.70 7.36 -6.50
CA GLY A 17 0.52 8.79 -6.23
C GLY A 17 -0.14 9.07 -4.87
N GLN A 18 -1.18 8.31 -4.51
CA GLN A 18 -1.84 8.43 -3.21
C GLN A 18 -0.94 8.00 -2.06
N ILE A 19 -0.19 6.91 -2.22
CA ILE A 19 0.80 6.44 -1.22
C ILE A 19 1.87 7.52 -0.99
N GLY A 20 2.40 8.13 -2.05
CA GLY A 20 3.37 9.21 -1.95
C GLY A 20 2.81 10.43 -1.23
N ALA A 21 1.61 10.89 -1.63
CA ALA A 21 0.94 12.02 -0.99
C ALA A 21 0.67 11.75 0.51
N LEU A 22 0.30 10.52 0.86
CA LEU A 22 0.07 10.12 2.25
C LEU A 22 1.38 10.08 3.06
N ALA A 23 2.47 9.63 2.45
CA ALA A 23 3.80 9.63 3.07
C ALA A 23 4.33 11.05 3.33
N ASP A 24 4.13 11.97 2.39
CA ASP A 24 4.47 13.40 2.54
C ASP A 24 3.57 14.11 3.57
N ALA A 25 2.30 13.71 3.66
CA ALA A 25 1.35 14.26 4.63
C ALA A 25 1.58 13.73 6.05
N LEU A 26 2.21 12.56 6.22
CA LEU A 26 2.42 11.89 7.51
C LEU A 26 2.87 12.79 8.68
N PRO A 27 3.88 13.70 8.54
CA PRO A 27 4.29 14.58 9.64
C PRO A 27 3.28 15.66 10.03
N HIS A 28 2.28 15.94 9.18
CA HIS A 28 1.32 17.04 9.37
C HIS A 28 -0.15 16.58 9.38
N CYS A 29 -0.39 15.30 9.09
CA CYS A 29 -1.71 14.70 8.96
C CYS A 29 -2.20 14.17 10.31
N ALA A 30 -3.48 14.36 10.61
CA ALA A 30 -4.10 13.72 11.76
C ALA A 30 -4.21 12.20 11.54
N LEU A 31 -4.22 11.43 12.64
CA LEU A 31 -4.34 9.98 12.59
C LEU A 31 -5.61 9.52 11.84
N SER A 32 -6.74 10.22 12.04
CA SER A 32 -8.00 9.92 11.36
C SER A 32 -7.91 10.10 9.84
N GLN A 33 -7.30 11.21 9.39
CA GLN A 33 -7.04 11.48 7.98
C GLN A 33 -6.07 10.46 7.38
N PHE A 34 -5.10 10.00 8.16
CA PHE A 34 -4.17 8.95 7.74
C PHE A 34 -4.89 7.62 7.50
N VAL A 35 -5.70 7.17 8.48
CA VAL A 35 -6.46 5.92 8.36
C VAL A 35 -7.45 5.99 7.20
N GLU A 36 -8.13 7.11 7.00
CA GLU A 36 -9.02 7.33 5.85
C GLU A 36 -8.26 7.21 4.52
N GLY A 37 -7.08 7.84 4.40
CA GLY A 37 -6.24 7.72 3.21
C GLY A 37 -5.78 6.28 2.94
N VAL A 38 -5.46 5.51 3.98
CA VAL A 38 -5.12 4.08 3.83
C VAL A 38 -6.33 3.25 3.40
N ASP A 39 -7.53 3.50 3.95
CA ASP A 39 -8.77 2.80 3.55
C ASP A 39 -9.12 3.06 2.08
N ASP A 40 -8.97 4.30 1.61
CA ASP A 40 -9.20 4.68 0.21
C ASP A 40 -8.24 3.94 -0.73
N ILE A 41 -6.95 3.88 -0.39
CA ILE A 41 -5.96 3.11 -1.16
C ILE A 41 -6.32 1.63 -1.17
N ARG A 42 -6.71 1.07 -0.02
CA ARG A 42 -7.11 -0.32 0.11
C ARG A 42 -8.30 -0.65 -0.78
N ARG A 43 -9.33 0.18 -0.75
CA ARG A 43 -10.54 0.03 -1.56
C ARG A 43 -10.21 0.08 -3.04
N LEU A 44 -9.45 1.09 -3.47
CA LEU A 44 -9.00 1.22 -4.86
C LEU A 44 -8.17 0.01 -5.31
N ALA A 45 -7.25 -0.48 -4.47
CA ALA A 45 -6.45 -1.65 -4.77
C ALA A 45 -7.32 -2.90 -4.97
N ARG A 46 -8.29 -3.12 -4.09
CA ARG A 46 -9.23 -4.25 -4.15
C ARG A 46 -10.09 -4.22 -5.41
N ASP A 47 -10.68 -3.07 -5.73
CA ASP A 47 -11.53 -2.89 -6.91
C ASP A 47 -10.79 -3.19 -8.23
N HIS A 48 -9.46 -3.07 -8.23
CA HIS A 48 -8.63 -3.26 -9.42
C HIS A 48 -7.69 -4.48 -9.36
N GLY A 49 -7.81 -5.34 -8.34
CA GLY A 49 -7.07 -6.61 -8.25
C GLY A 49 -5.62 -6.50 -7.76
N PHE A 50 -5.24 -5.40 -7.09
CA PHE A 50 -3.95 -5.22 -6.43
C PHE A 50 -3.96 -5.84 -5.03
N ALA A 51 -4.11 -7.16 -4.96
CA ALA A 51 -4.30 -7.91 -3.70
C ALA A 51 -3.18 -7.69 -2.66
N MET A 52 -1.94 -7.48 -3.12
CA MET A 52 -0.81 -7.21 -2.21
C MET A 52 -0.94 -5.85 -1.53
N VAL A 53 -1.31 -4.82 -2.28
CA VAL A 53 -1.53 -3.47 -1.74
C VAL A 53 -2.69 -3.48 -0.76
N GLU A 54 -3.79 -4.17 -1.07
CA GLU A 54 -4.92 -4.36 -0.16
C GLU A 54 -4.51 -5.03 1.17
N THR A 55 -3.71 -6.09 1.08
CA THR A 55 -3.23 -6.85 2.25
C THR A 55 -2.33 -5.97 3.13
N LEU A 56 -1.38 -5.25 2.53
CA LEU A 56 -0.47 -4.37 3.25
C LEU A 56 -1.20 -3.19 3.90
N ALA A 57 -2.17 -2.59 3.19
CA ALA A 57 -3.01 -1.53 3.73
C ALA A 57 -3.81 -2.00 4.96
N SER A 58 -4.44 -3.17 4.87
CA SER A 58 -5.20 -3.75 5.99
C SER A 58 -4.33 -3.99 7.23
N ARG A 59 -3.08 -4.42 7.03
CA ARG A 59 -2.10 -4.63 8.11
C ARG A 59 -1.63 -3.31 8.71
N LEU A 60 -1.41 -2.30 7.87
CA LEU A 60 -1.06 -0.96 8.30
C LEU A 60 -2.18 -0.37 9.16
N GLU A 61 -3.45 -0.47 8.76
CA GLU A 61 -4.60 -0.03 9.56
C GLU A 61 -4.61 -0.70 10.95
N SER A 62 -4.38 -2.01 10.99
CA SER A 62 -4.29 -2.79 12.24
C SER A 62 -3.11 -2.35 13.12
N ALA A 63 -1.95 -2.11 12.52
CA ALA A 63 -0.74 -1.66 13.23
C ALA A 63 -0.91 -0.23 13.78
N VAL A 64 -1.56 0.65 13.02
CA VAL A 64 -1.85 2.03 13.42
C VAL A 64 -2.85 2.04 14.57
N ALA A 65 -3.90 1.20 14.51
CA ALA A 65 -4.84 1.01 15.61
C ALA A 65 -4.16 0.47 16.89
N ALA A 66 -3.08 -0.31 16.74
CA ALA A 66 -2.26 -0.79 17.85
C ALA A 66 -1.23 0.24 18.38
N GLY A 67 -1.19 1.45 17.80
CA GLY A 67 -0.26 2.52 18.21
C GLY A 67 1.09 2.50 17.50
N GLY A 68 1.16 1.92 16.29
CA GLY A 68 2.39 1.78 15.50
C GLY A 68 3.16 3.08 15.28
N PHE A 69 4.47 3.03 15.51
CA PHE A 69 5.41 4.16 15.39
C PHE A 69 5.57 4.64 13.93
N GLN A 70 5.91 5.92 13.76
CA GLN A 70 6.06 6.60 12.46
C GLN A 70 7.03 5.89 11.49
N ALA A 71 8.07 5.23 12.01
CA ALA A 71 9.01 4.43 11.21
C ALA A 71 8.35 3.18 10.58
N ALA A 72 7.52 2.46 11.36
CA ALA A 72 6.79 1.30 10.85
C ALA A 72 5.80 1.71 9.76
N ILE A 73 5.09 2.84 9.96
CA ILE A 73 4.16 3.39 8.97
C ILE A 73 4.88 3.63 7.64
N ARG A 74 6.05 4.28 7.67
CA ARG A 74 6.81 4.56 6.45
C ARG A 74 7.29 3.29 5.74
N THR A 75 7.72 2.28 6.48
CA THR A 75 8.10 0.97 5.91
C THR A 75 6.92 0.27 5.23
N TYR A 76 5.71 0.36 5.80
CA TYR A 76 4.51 -0.17 5.15
C TYR A 76 4.15 0.60 3.87
N LEU A 77 4.25 1.93 3.86
CA LEU A 77 3.98 2.75 2.67
C LEU A 77 4.98 2.46 1.54
N ASP A 78 6.26 2.30 1.86
CA ASP A 78 7.30 1.86 0.91
C ASP A 78 6.95 0.48 0.30
N ALA A 79 6.62 -0.49 1.15
CA ALA A 79 6.20 -1.81 0.70
C ALA A 79 4.92 -1.77 -0.18
N MET A 80 3.95 -0.93 0.15
CA MET A 80 2.76 -0.73 -0.67
C MET A 80 3.10 -0.13 -2.03
N SER A 81 4.06 0.80 -2.08
CA SER A 81 4.52 1.42 -3.33
C SER A 81 5.26 0.42 -4.22
N ASP A 82 6.10 -0.43 -3.65
CA ASP A 82 6.80 -1.52 -4.35
C ASP A 82 5.79 -2.57 -4.86
N ALA A 83 4.80 -2.92 -4.04
CA ALA A 83 3.73 -3.85 -4.40
C ALA A 83 2.84 -3.33 -5.54
N ALA A 84 2.59 -2.02 -5.59
CA ALA A 84 1.89 -1.41 -6.73
C ALA A 84 2.72 -1.47 -8.02
N GLY A 85 4.05 -1.63 -7.92
CA GLY A 85 4.96 -1.90 -9.04
C GLY A 85 4.79 -3.29 -9.66
N ALA A 86 4.27 -4.26 -8.89
CA ALA A 86 4.07 -5.62 -9.35
C ALA A 86 2.81 -5.75 -10.23
N PRO A 87 2.79 -6.69 -11.18
CA PRO A 87 1.61 -6.93 -12.01
C PRO A 87 0.40 -7.33 -11.14
N PRO A 88 -0.79 -6.76 -11.39
CA PRO A 88 -2.00 -7.12 -10.65
C PRO A 88 -2.44 -8.54 -10.98
N GLY A 89 -3.11 -9.18 -10.03
CA GLY A 89 -3.61 -10.54 -10.18
C GLY A 89 -3.46 -11.37 -8.92
N PRO A 90 -3.98 -12.61 -8.93
CA PRO A 90 -3.86 -13.52 -7.81
C PRO A 90 -2.39 -13.91 -7.63
N LEU A 91 -1.78 -13.45 -6.53
CA LEU A 91 -0.50 -13.98 -6.11
C LEU A 91 -0.70 -15.35 -5.45
N PRO A 92 0.18 -16.33 -5.72
CA PRO A 92 0.19 -17.56 -4.95
C PRO A 92 0.47 -17.25 -3.47
N ALA A 93 -0.24 -17.92 -2.56
CA ALA A 93 -0.14 -17.68 -1.12
C ALA A 93 1.32 -17.69 -0.62
N ALA A 94 2.16 -18.59 -1.15
CA ALA A 94 3.59 -18.64 -0.81
C ALA A 94 4.36 -17.36 -1.20
N ALA A 95 4.05 -16.75 -2.34
CA ALA A 95 4.67 -15.49 -2.74
C ALA A 95 4.19 -14.33 -1.87
N GLN A 96 2.92 -14.35 -1.47
CA GLN A 96 2.37 -13.38 -0.53
C GLN A 96 3.01 -13.49 0.85
N GLU A 97 3.16 -14.69 1.39
CA GLU A 97 3.84 -14.92 2.67
C GLU A 97 5.33 -14.51 2.62
N ALA A 98 6.03 -14.82 1.53
CA ALA A 98 7.42 -14.41 1.35
C ALA A 98 7.57 -12.87 1.33
N TRP A 99 6.64 -12.18 0.68
CA TRP A 99 6.57 -10.72 0.68
C TRP A 99 6.31 -10.15 2.07
N LEU A 100 5.32 -10.70 2.77
CA LEU A 100 4.99 -10.29 4.13
C LEU A 100 6.14 -10.54 5.10
N ALA A 101 6.85 -11.65 4.94
CA ALA A 101 8.08 -11.93 5.69
C ALA A 101 9.17 -10.90 5.38
N SER A 102 9.35 -10.50 4.12
CA SER A 102 10.29 -9.42 3.75
C SER A 102 9.92 -8.06 4.36
N VAL A 103 8.64 -7.74 4.48
CA VAL A 103 8.21 -6.50 5.17
C VAL A 103 8.46 -6.63 6.68
N ALA A 104 8.16 -7.80 7.27
CA ALA A 104 8.40 -8.05 8.68
C ALA A 104 9.89 -7.94 9.07
N THR A 105 10.81 -8.40 8.21
CA THR A 105 12.25 -8.23 8.46
C THR A 105 12.69 -6.77 8.42
N ARG A 106 12.09 -5.94 7.56
CA ARG A 106 12.33 -4.48 7.52
C ARG A 106 11.75 -3.75 8.73
N LEU A 107 10.68 -4.27 9.32
CA LEU A 107 10.03 -3.69 10.51
C LEU A 107 10.74 -4.04 11.83
N GLY A 108 11.44 -5.18 11.88
CA GLY A 108 12.19 -5.63 13.06
C GLY A 108 13.62 -5.08 13.16
N HIS A 109 14.02 -4.20 12.24
CA HIS A 109 15.35 -3.61 12.13
C HIS A 109 15.37 -2.15 12.60
#